data_AF-A0A9D6WVM7-F1
#
_entry.id   AF-A0A9D6WVM7-F1
#
_cell.length_a   1.000
_cell.length_b   1.000
_cell.length_c   1.000
_cell.angle_alpha   90.00
_cell.angle_beta   90.00
_cell.angle_gamma   90.00
#
_symmetry.space_group_name_H-M   'P 1'
#
loop_
_entity.id
_entity.type
_entity.pdbx_description
1 polymer ?
#
loop_
_entity_poly.entity_id
_entity_poly.type
_entity_poly.pdbx_seq_one_letter_code
_entity_poly.pdbx_strand_id
1 'polypeptide(L)'
;MTTLREREVEAGLFARGISPPLRLADFKLVAFDMDSTLISIECVDEIADVAGRKAEVAAITEATMRGEISDYKHSLRRRLALLRDVPVSALEEVYTRRLRLNPGVETFVRACRAAGLKTLLVSGGFTYFSERVRAHLGLDFARANMLEVVDGRLTGLLLERPWGEIVDGAEKKRVLLEVCELMGISPAQAIAVGDGANDLPMMSVAGLSIAYHSKPAVRDRAMLSITAGGMDRALRIFGA
;
A
#
# COMPACT_ATOMS: atom_id res chain seq x y z
N MET A 1 -24.17 18.82 4.68
CA MET A 1 -23.73 17.42 4.48
C MET A 1 -23.61 16.80 5.86
N THR A 2 -24.47 15.85 6.20
CA THR A 2 -24.40 15.15 7.48
C THR A 2 -23.12 14.33 7.50
N THR A 3 -22.15 14.71 8.33
CA THR A 3 -20.93 13.93 8.54
C THR A 3 -21.37 12.56 9.04
N LEU A 4 -21.21 11.52 8.21
CA LEU A 4 -21.54 10.15 8.61
C LEU A 4 -20.69 9.81 9.83
N ARG A 5 -21.37 9.53 10.95
CA ARG A 5 -20.72 9.34 12.25
C ARG A 5 -19.94 8.04 12.24
N GLU A 6 -18.69 8.08 12.70
CA GLU A 6 -17.89 6.90 12.93
C GLU A 6 -18.51 6.06 14.07
N ARG A 7 -18.56 4.74 13.89
CA ARG A 7 -19.04 3.78 14.87
C ARG A 7 -17.96 2.74 15.13
N GLU A 8 -17.67 2.48 16.39
CA GLU A 8 -16.84 1.34 16.77
C GLU A 8 -17.65 0.04 16.62
N VAL A 9 -17.17 -0.87 15.79
CA VAL A 9 -17.75 -2.20 15.56
C VAL A 9 -17.29 -3.16 16.65
N GLU A 10 -16.00 -3.11 16.96
CA GLU A 10 -15.32 -3.81 18.05
C GLU A 10 -14.08 -2.99 18.42
N ALA A 11 -13.47 -3.25 19.59
CA ALA A 11 -12.37 -2.44 20.12
C ALA A 11 -11.25 -2.23 19.09
N GLY A 12 -11.06 -1.01 18.58
CA GLY A 12 -10.05 -0.72 17.56
C GLY A 12 -10.42 -1.07 16.11
N LEU A 13 -11.70 -1.34 15.83
CA LEU A 13 -12.26 -1.48 14.48
C LEU A 13 -13.44 -0.50 14.33
N PHE A 14 -13.30 0.47 13.44
CA PHE A 14 -14.26 1.55 13.26
C PHE A 14 -14.84 1.54 11.86
N ALA A 15 -16.16 1.75 11.74
CA ALA A 15 -16.88 1.84 10.49
C ALA A 15 -17.49 3.24 10.32
N ARG A 16 -17.49 3.74 9.08
CA ARG A 16 -18.01 5.06 8.70
C ARG A 16 -18.72 4.96 7.35
N GLY A 17 -19.97 5.41 7.31
CA GLY A 17 -20.75 5.46 6.08
C GLY A 17 -21.09 4.11 5.43
N ILE A 18 -20.88 3.01 6.16
CA ILE A 18 -21.26 1.65 5.77
C ILE A 18 -22.16 1.03 6.84
N SER A 19 -22.97 0.04 6.45
CA SER A 19 -23.88 -0.68 7.34
C SER A 19 -23.58 -2.18 7.31
N PRO A 20 -22.65 -2.67 8.16
CA PRO A 20 -22.41 -4.11 8.31
C PRO A 20 -23.67 -4.87 8.78
N PRO A 21 -23.82 -6.18 8.45
CA PRO A 21 -22.87 -6.98 7.69
C PRO A 21 -22.93 -6.68 6.18
N LEU A 22 -21.75 -6.52 5.57
CA LEU A 22 -21.59 -6.52 4.11
C LEU A 22 -21.44 -7.97 3.62
N ARG A 23 -21.47 -8.21 2.31
CA ARG A 23 -21.12 -9.52 1.75
C ARG A 23 -19.81 -9.41 1.00
N LEU A 24 -18.82 -10.22 1.36
CA LEU A 24 -17.52 -10.19 0.69
C LEU A 24 -17.66 -10.50 -0.80
N ALA A 25 -18.59 -11.39 -1.17
CA ALA A 25 -18.89 -11.76 -2.55
C ALA A 25 -19.48 -10.64 -3.43
N ASP A 26 -19.92 -9.52 -2.85
CA ASP A 26 -20.37 -8.34 -3.61
C ASP A 26 -19.17 -7.59 -4.24
N PHE A 27 -17.98 -7.79 -3.68
CA PHE A 27 -16.73 -7.29 -4.21
C PHE A 27 -16.09 -8.32 -5.15
N LYS A 28 -15.28 -7.82 -6.08
CA LYS A 28 -14.61 -8.59 -7.13
C LYS A 28 -13.11 -8.34 -7.18
N LEU A 29 -12.65 -7.21 -6.66
CA LEU A 29 -11.24 -6.84 -6.59
C LEU A 29 -10.89 -6.37 -5.17
N VAL A 30 -9.71 -6.71 -4.69
CA VAL A 30 -9.09 -6.05 -3.54
C VAL A 30 -7.70 -5.54 -3.93
N ALA A 31 -7.47 -4.25 -3.71
CA ALA A 31 -6.23 -3.54 -3.98
C ALA A 31 -5.55 -3.17 -2.66
N PHE A 32 -4.24 -3.36 -2.59
CA PHE A 32 -3.43 -3.14 -1.40
C PHE A 32 -2.25 -2.22 -1.69
N ASP A 33 -1.94 -1.28 -0.79
CA ASP A 33 -0.56 -0.82 -0.64
C ASP A 33 0.33 -1.95 -0.09
N MET A 34 1.64 -1.81 -0.25
CA MET A 34 2.65 -2.73 0.26
C MET A 34 3.22 -2.26 1.59
N ASP A 35 4.03 -1.19 1.56
CA ASP A 35 4.73 -0.65 2.73
C ASP A 35 3.71 -0.21 3.79
N SER A 36 4.01 -0.49 5.05
CA SER A 36 3.12 -0.26 6.21
C SER A 36 1.70 -0.86 6.14
N THR A 37 1.36 -1.60 5.07
CA THR A 37 0.03 -2.18 4.83
C THR A 37 0.09 -3.71 4.72
N LEU A 38 0.65 -4.26 3.63
CA LEU A 38 0.91 -5.72 3.54
C LEU A 38 2.13 -6.12 4.35
N ILE A 39 3.14 -5.26 4.42
CA ILE A 39 4.38 -5.50 5.16
C ILE A 39 4.57 -4.45 6.26
N SER A 40 5.31 -4.81 7.31
CA SER A 40 5.47 -3.99 8.51
C SER A 40 6.61 -2.97 8.44
N ILE A 41 7.13 -2.67 7.25
CA ILE A 41 8.31 -1.84 7.03
C ILE A 41 8.06 -0.82 5.91
N GLU A 42 8.90 0.22 5.90
CA GLU A 42 9.07 1.15 4.77
C GLU A 42 10.34 0.75 4.00
N CYS A 43 10.20 0.24 2.77
CA CYS A 43 11.34 -0.35 2.07
C CYS A 43 12.50 0.64 1.86
N VAL A 44 12.21 1.91 1.56
CA VAL A 44 13.25 2.94 1.37
C VAL A 44 14.08 3.13 2.63
N ASP A 45 13.43 3.23 3.79
CA ASP A 45 14.09 3.50 5.06
C ASP A 45 14.95 2.31 5.50
N GLU A 46 14.49 1.08 5.25
CA GLU A 46 15.26 -0.13 5.55
C GLU A 46 16.49 -0.30 4.64
N ILE A 47 16.38 0.03 3.35
CA ILE A 47 17.54 0.04 2.44
C ILE A 47 18.55 1.09 2.89
N ALA A 48 18.06 2.28 3.25
CA ALA A 48 18.90 3.36 3.75
C ALA A 48 19.64 2.96 5.02
N ASP A 49 18.98 2.22 5.93
CA ASP A 49 19.63 1.74 7.15
C ASP A 49 20.72 0.71 6.89
N VAL A 50 20.46 -0.28 6.02
CA VAL A 50 21.49 -1.24 5.59
C VAL A 50 22.67 -0.53 4.92
N ALA A 51 22.42 0.58 4.22
CA ALA A 51 23.44 1.40 3.57
C ALA A 51 24.14 2.42 4.51
N GLY A 52 23.75 2.52 5.78
CA GLY A 52 24.27 3.53 6.71
C GLY A 52 23.83 4.97 6.39
N ARG A 53 22.72 5.14 5.66
CA ARG A 53 22.13 6.41 5.19
C ARG A 53 20.79 6.75 5.84
N LYS A 54 20.38 6.01 6.88
CA LYS A 54 19.07 6.17 7.54
C LYS A 54 18.77 7.61 7.95
N ALA A 55 19.73 8.28 8.58
CA ALA A 55 19.55 9.65 9.09
C ALA A 55 19.29 10.66 7.95
N GLU A 56 20.01 10.52 6.83
CA GLU A 56 19.89 11.42 5.67
C GLU A 56 18.54 11.24 4.97
N VAL A 57 18.09 9.99 4.81
CA VAL A 57 16.78 9.66 4.22
C VAL A 57 15.64 10.11 5.16
N ALA A 58 15.75 9.86 6.46
CA ALA A 58 14.75 10.27 7.44
C ALA A 58 14.55 11.79 7.45
N ALA A 59 15.63 12.58 7.37
CA ALA A 59 15.54 14.03 7.31
C ALA A 59 14.69 14.53 6.13
N ILE A 60 14.80 13.88 4.96
CA ILE A 60 13.98 14.22 3.78
C ILE A 60 12.53 13.79 3.98
N THR A 61 12.30 12.59 4.54
CA THR A 61 10.94 12.10 4.87
C THR A 61 10.24 13.05 5.83
N GLU A 62 10.92 13.48 6.89
CA GLU A 62 10.37 14.43 7.87
C GLU A 62 10.09 15.80 7.25
N ALA A 63 10.99 16.33 6.42
CA ALA A 63 10.76 17.58 5.69
C ALA A 63 9.52 17.49 4.78
N THR A 64 9.30 16.33 4.15
CA THR A 64 8.09 16.06 3.35
C THR A 64 6.83 16.06 4.22
N MET A 65 6.89 15.40 5.39
CA MET A 65 5.78 15.36 6.34
C MET A 65 5.46 16.72 6.95
N ARG A 66 6.46 17.60 7.12
CA ARG A 66 6.27 19.00 7.55
C ARG A 66 5.76 19.92 6.44
N GLY A 67 5.64 19.43 5.20
CA GLY A 67 5.21 20.21 4.05
C GLY A 67 6.30 21.13 3.46
N GLU A 68 7.55 21.02 3.93
CA GLU A 68 8.70 21.73 3.36
C GLU A 68 9.04 21.20 1.95
N ILE A 69 8.76 19.91 1.71
CA ILE A 69 8.76 19.29 0.39
C ILE A 69 7.32 18.90 0.07
N SER A 70 6.66 19.68 -0.78
CA SER A 70 5.25 19.46 -1.14
C SER A 70 5.05 18.41 -2.23
N ASP A 71 6.06 18.18 -3.08
CA ASP A 71 6.03 17.18 -4.14
C ASP A 71 6.60 15.83 -3.68
N TYR A 72 5.72 14.83 -3.57
CA TYR A 72 6.10 13.45 -3.27
C TYR A 72 7.14 12.90 -4.24
N LYS A 73 7.02 13.20 -5.55
CA LYS A 73 7.95 12.68 -6.56
C LYS A 73 9.34 13.26 -6.34
N HIS A 74 9.42 14.55 -6.08
CA HIS A 74 10.68 15.20 -5.72
C HIS A 74 11.28 14.62 -4.44
N SER A 75 10.48 14.42 -3.38
CA SER A 75 10.93 13.79 -2.13
C SER A 75 11.50 12.38 -2.37
N LEU A 76 10.78 11.54 -3.13
CA LEU A 76 11.23 10.19 -3.44
C LEU A 76 12.55 10.21 -4.22
N ARG A 77 12.67 11.01 -5.27
CA ARG A 77 13.93 11.11 -6.04
C ARG A 77 15.11 11.55 -5.17
N ARG A 78 14.90 12.49 -4.24
CA ARG A 78 15.96 12.91 -3.30
C ARG A 78 16.39 11.79 -2.36
N ARG A 79 15.45 11.00 -1.83
CA ARG A 79 15.76 9.84 -0.98
C ARG A 79 16.49 8.76 -1.78
N LEU A 80 16.06 8.48 -3.00
CA LEU A 80 16.71 7.50 -3.89
C LEU A 80 18.13 7.91 -4.29
N ALA A 81 18.38 9.20 -4.52
CA ALA A 81 19.72 9.69 -4.84
C ALA A 81 20.76 9.37 -3.75
N LEU A 82 20.33 9.31 -2.48
CA LEU A 82 21.19 8.91 -1.35
C LEU A 82 21.52 7.40 -1.34
N LEU A 83 20.78 6.61 -2.12
CA LEU A 83 20.98 5.17 -2.26
C LEU A 83 21.84 4.82 -3.48
N ARG A 84 22.44 5.80 -4.15
CA ARG A 84 23.41 5.56 -5.23
C ARG A 84 24.56 4.68 -4.71
N ASP A 85 25.01 3.76 -5.56
CA ASP A 85 26.08 2.78 -5.32
C ASP A 85 25.77 1.72 -4.26
N VAL A 86 24.59 1.72 -3.64
CA VAL A 86 24.16 0.64 -2.75
C VAL A 86 24.07 -0.67 -3.54
N PRO A 87 24.72 -1.76 -3.08
CA PRO A 87 24.67 -3.04 -3.79
C PRO A 87 23.28 -3.66 -3.71
N VAL A 88 22.85 -4.38 -4.75
CA VAL A 88 21.56 -5.09 -4.78
C VAL A 88 21.43 -6.11 -3.64
N SER A 89 22.55 -6.63 -3.11
CA SER A 89 22.55 -7.48 -1.92
C SER A 89 21.94 -6.83 -0.68
N ALA A 90 21.93 -5.49 -0.59
CA ALA A 90 21.23 -4.77 0.48
C ALA A 90 19.72 -4.96 0.37
N LEU A 91 19.16 -4.99 -0.85
CA LEU A 91 17.73 -5.28 -1.05
C LEU A 91 17.39 -6.70 -0.59
N GLU A 92 18.26 -7.66 -0.88
CA GLU A 92 18.10 -9.04 -0.43
C GLU A 92 18.20 -9.15 1.10
N GLU A 93 19.11 -8.41 1.72
CA GLU A 93 19.20 -8.37 3.17
C GLU A 93 17.92 -7.81 3.80
N VAL A 94 17.38 -6.70 3.28
CA VAL A 94 16.09 -6.15 3.73
C VAL A 94 14.98 -7.19 3.59
N TYR A 95 14.89 -7.84 2.42
CA TYR A 95 13.87 -8.85 2.15
C TYR A 95 13.95 -10.04 3.11
N THR A 96 15.14 -10.61 3.29
CA THR A 96 15.32 -11.84 4.09
C THR A 96 15.28 -11.59 5.59
N ARG A 97 15.86 -10.48 6.05
CA ARG A 97 16.04 -10.23 7.50
C ARG A 97 14.96 -9.36 8.11
N ARG A 98 14.45 -8.37 7.38
CA ARG A 98 13.63 -7.29 7.96
C ARG A 98 12.17 -7.35 7.53
N LEU A 99 11.88 -7.69 6.28
CA LEU A 99 10.53 -7.72 5.75
C LEU A 99 9.70 -8.80 6.46
N ARG A 100 8.57 -8.40 7.03
CA ARG A 100 7.55 -9.29 7.60
C ARG A 100 6.18 -8.83 7.11
N LEU A 101 5.31 -9.79 6.85
CA LEU A 101 3.91 -9.48 6.60
C LEU A 101 3.27 -8.92 7.86
N ASN A 102 2.39 -7.95 7.69
CA ASN A 102 1.57 -7.48 8.80
C ASN A 102 0.62 -8.60 9.30
N PRO A 103 0.30 -8.63 10.60
CA PRO A 103 -0.58 -9.66 11.16
C PRO A 103 -1.91 -9.74 10.41
N GLY A 104 -2.39 -10.96 10.14
CA GLY A 104 -3.69 -11.20 9.51
C GLY A 104 -3.76 -11.00 7.99
N VAL A 105 -2.70 -10.50 7.34
CA VAL A 105 -2.64 -10.31 5.88
C VAL A 105 -2.96 -11.60 5.13
N GLU A 106 -2.28 -12.71 5.47
CA GLU A 106 -2.49 -13.99 4.79
C GLU A 106 -3.93 -14.50 4.95
N THR A 107 -4.51 -14.35 6.14
CA THR A 107 -5.90 -14.73 6.43
C THR A 107 -6.87 -13.89 5.61
N PHE A 108 -6.67 -12.57 5.56
CA PHE A 108 -7.52 -11.66 4.80
C PHE A 108 -7.44 -11.92 3.29
N VAL A 109 -6.23 -12.04 2.74
CA VAL A 109 -6.00 -12.36 1.31
C VAL A 109 -6.63 -13.70 0.95
N ARG A 110 -6.46 -14.73 1.78
CA ARG A 110 -7.07 -16.05 1.57
C ARG A 110 -8.59 -15.99 1.55
N ALA A 111 -9.20 -15.24 2.47
CA ALA A 111 -10.65 -15.06 2.51
C ALA A 111 -11.16 -14.31 1.27
N CYS A 112 -10.50 -13.25 0.83
CA CYS A 112 -10.83 -12.54 -0.41
C CYS A 112 -10.79 -13.48 -1.63
N ARG A 113 -9.70 -14.25 -1.77
CA ARG A 113 -9.55 -15.20 -2.87
C ARG A 113 -10.59 -16.31 -2.83
N ALA A 114 -10.89 -16.85 -1.64
CA ALA A 114 -11.92 -17.88 -1.46
C ALA A 114 -13.32 -17.36 -1.84
N ALA A 115 -13.59 -16.06 -1.63
CA ALA A 115 -14.81 -15.40 -2.08
C ALA A 115 -14.80 -15.00 -3.58
N GLY A 116 -13.73 -15.34 -4.32
CA GLY A 116 -13.61 -15.11 -5.75
C GLY A 116 -13.06 -13.73 -6.14
N LEU A 117 -12.53 -12.95 -5.20
CA LEU A 117 -11.91 -11.66 -5.51
C LEU A 117 -10.55 -11.88 -6.19
N LYS A 118 -10.27 -11.06 -7.20
CA LYS A 118 -8.92 -10.82 -7.69
C LYS A 118 -8.17 -9.89 -6.74
N THR A 119 -6.85 -9.98 -6.78
CA THR A 119 -5.96 -9.28 -5.86
C THR A 119 -4.94 -8.42 -6.61
N LEU A 120 -4.79 -7.18 -6.18
CA LEU A 120 -3.89 -6.19 -6.77
C LEU A 120 -2.97 -5.62 -5.68
N LEU A 121 -1.66 -5.66 -5.89
CA LEU A 121 -0.70 -4.87 -5.12
C LEU A 121 -0.33 -3.62 -5.92
N VAL A 122 -0.52 -2.43 -5.36
CA VAL A 122 -0.14 -1.17 -6.01
C VAL A 122 0.59 -0.27 -5.03
N SER A 123 1.89 -0.07 -5.26
CA SER A 123 2.76 0.55 -4.26
C SER A 123 3.74 1.56 -4.85
N GLY A 124 4.04 2.60 -4.05
CA GLY A 124 5.17 3.51 -4.28
C GLY A 124 6.52 2.89 -3.90
N GLY A 125 6.55 1.67 -3.34
CA GLY A 125 7.75 0.89 -3.13
C GLY A 125 8.32 0.30 -4.43
N PHE A 126 9.11 -0.75 -4.32
CA PHE A 126 9.91 -1.26 -5.46
C PHE A 126 9.50 -2.65 -5.94
N THR A 127 9.60 -2.86 -7.26
CA THR A 127 9.32 -4.15 -7.92
C THR A 127 10.11 -5.32 -7.32
N TYR A 128 11.32 -5.05 -6.81
CA TYR A 128 12.12 -6.06 -6.10
C TYR A 128 11.34 -6.73 -4.96
N PHE A 129 10.65 -5.92 -4.14
CA PHE A 129 9.88 -6.42 -3.00
C PHE A 129 8.47 -6.82 -3.42
N SER A 130 7.80 -5.99 -4.23
CA SER A 130 6.41 -6.21 -4.58
C SER A 130 6.18 -7.52 -5.35
N GLU A 131 7.10 -7.91 -6.24
CA GLU A 131 6.98 -9.19 -6.97
C GLU A 131 7.18 -10.39 -6.05
N ARG A 132 8.05 -10.28 -5.04
CA ARG A 132 8.25 -11.34 -4.04
C ARG A 132 7.06 -11.45 -3.09
N VAL A 133 6.52 -10.32 -2.62
CA VAL A 133 5.29 -10.29 -1.82
C VAL A 133 4.10 -10.83 -2.62
N ARG A 134 3.98 -10.43 -3.90
CA ARG A 134 2.98 -10.97 -4.83
C ARG A 134 3.09 -12.50 -4.94
N ALA A 135 4.28 -13.02 -5.18
CA ALA A 135 4.49 -14.46 -5.30
C ALA A 135 4.18 -15.20 -4.00
N HIS A 136 4.63 -14.66 -2.86
CA HIS A 136 4.41 -15.24 -1.54
C HIS A 136 2.93 -15.32 -1.15
N LEU A 137 2.17 -14.26 -1.41
CA LEU A 137 0.73 -14.18 -1.13
C LEU A 137 -0.16 -14.74 -2.26
N GLY A 138 0.43 -15.08 -3.41
CA GLY A 138 -0.28 -15.52 -4.60
C GLY A 138 -1.19 -14.46 -5.22
N LEU A 139 -0.77 -13.18 -5.22
CA LEU A 139 -1.59 -12.08 -5.76
C LEU A 139 -1.62 -12.09 -7.30
N ASP A 140 -2.74 -11.66 -7.89
CA ASP A 140 -2.97 -11.72 -9.33
C ASP A 140 -2.19 -10.63 -10.09
N PHE A 141 -2.21 -9.40 -9.57
CA PHE A 141 -1.61 -8.22 -10.21
C PHE A 141 -0.64 -7.49 -9.27
N ALA A 142 0.41 -6.87 -9.83
CA ALA A 142 1.23 -5.90 -9.11
C ALA A 142 1.67 -4.72 -9.99
N ARG A 143 1.79 -3.54 -9.36
CA ARG A 143 2.41 -2.34 -9.91
C ARG A 143 3.26 -1.68 -8.82
N ALA A 144 4.53 -1.42 -9.13
CA ALA A 144 5.46 -0.71 -8.26
C ALA A 144 6.54 0.02 -9.06
N ASN A 145 7.31 0.87 -8.38
CA ASN A 145 8.46 1.57 -8.97
C ASN A 145 9.59 0.58 -9.27
N MET A 146 10.36 0.83 -10.34
CA MET A 146 11.48 -0.04 -10.69
C MET A 146 12.78 0.71 -10.45
N LEU A 147 13.59 0.25 -9.50
CA LEU A 147 14.94 0.80 -9.27
C LEU A 147 15.81 0.51 -10.47
N GLU A 148 16.55 1.51 -10.93
CA GLU A 148 17.60 1.29 -11.92
C GLU A 148 18.84 0.69 -11.26
N VAL A 149 19.38 -0.35 -11.90
CA VAL A 149 20.53 -1.12 -11.43
C VAL A 149 21.53 -1.24 -12.57
N VAL A 150 22.79 -0.90 -12.30
CA VAL A 150 23.93 -1.07 -13.20
C VAL A 150 25.05 -1.77 -12.42
N ASP A 151 25.65 -2.80 -13.01
CA ASP A 151 26.74 -3.58 -12.40
C ASP A 151 26.46 -4.06 -10.97
N GLY A 152 25.21 -4.47 -10.73
CA GLY A 152 24.76 -4.97 -9.43
C GLY A 152 24.59 -3.90 -8.34
N ARG A 153 24.56 -2.61 -8.70
CA ARG A 153 24.40 -1.48 -7.79
C ARG A 153 23.25 -0.57 -8.20
N LEU A 154 22.60 0.04 -7.22
CA LEU A 154 21.57 1.05 -7.45
C LEU A 154 22.18 2.32 -8.02
N THR A 155 21.60 2.88 -9.07
CA THR A 155 22.05 4.17 -9.61
C THR A 155 21.50 5.37 -8.82
N GLY A 156 20.54 5.11 -7.93
CA GLY A 156 19.76 6.12 -7.22
C GLY A 156 18.62 6.72 -8.05
N LEU A 157 18.30 6.11 -9.20
CA LEU A 157 17.22 6.51 -10.10
C LEU A 157 16.17 5.39 -10.24
N LEU A 158 15.04 5.75 -10.85
CA LEU A 158 14.00 4.81 -11.26
C LEU A 158 14.03 4.62 -12.78
N LEU A 159 13.71 3.42 -13.23
CA LEU A 159 13.47 3.16 -14.65
C LEU A 159 12.11 3.72 -15.06
N GLU A 160 12.11 4.52 -16.12
CA GLU A 160 10.88 5.06 -16.71
C GLU A 160 10.03 3.93 -17.31
N ARG A 161 8.72 4.01 -17.09
CA ARG A 161 7.74 3.05 -17.60
C ARG A 161 6.71 3.74 -18.49
N PRO A 162 5.98 3.01 -19.35
CA PRO A 162 4.97 3.62 -20.24
C PRO A 162 3.86 4.40 -19.51
N TRP A 163 3.64 4.11 -18.24
CA TRP A 163 2.66 4.77 -17.37
C TRP A 163 3.29 5.88 -16.51
N GLY A 164 4.57 6.21 -16.72
CA GLY A 164 5.35 7.17 -15.94
C GLY A 164 6.44 6.51 -15.09
N GLU A 165 7.21 7.34 -14.41
CA GLU A 165 8.36 6.89 -13.58
C GLU A 165 7.93 6.45 -12.16
N ILE A 166 6.96 7.14 -11.55
CA ILE A 166 6.64 7.03 -10.12
C ILE A 166 5.16 6.68 -9.91
N VAL A 167 4.92 5.59 -9.17
CA VAL A 167 3.63 5.23 -8.58
C VAL A 167 3.34 6.14 -7.40
N ASP A 168 2.66 7.25 -7.68
CA ASP A 168 2.07 8.13 -6.68
C ASP A 168 0.60 7.76 -6.40
N GLY A 169 -0.09 8.53 -5.57
CA GLY A 169 -1.51 8.26 -5.27
C GLY A 169 -2.44 8.34 -6.49
N ALA A 170 -2.15 9.21 -7.46
CA ALA A 170 -2.94 9.30 -8.68
C ALA A 170 -2.73 8.04 -9.55
N GLU A 171 -1.51 7.53 -9.61
CA GLU A 171 -1.20 6.27 -10.27
C GLU A 171 -1.84 5.07 -9.56
N LYS A 172 -1.82 5.03 -8.21
CA LYS A 172 -2.54 3.98 -7.45
C LYS A 172 -4.02 3.92 -7.82
N LYS A 173 -4.68 5.09 -7.86
CA LYS A 173 -6.06 5.24 -8.33
C LYS A 173 -6.23 4.75 -9.77
N ARG A 174 -5.36 5.20 -10.67
CA ARG A 174 -5.41 4.85 -12.10
C ARG A 174 -5.34 3.34 -12.29
N VAL A 175 -4.40 2.66 -11.63
CA VAL A 175 -4.23 1.21 -11.74
C VAL A 175 -5.41 0.43 -11.17
N LEU A 176 -6.01 0.87 -10.05
CA LEU A 176 -7.24 0.25 -9.56
C LEU A 176 -8.35 0.33 -10.61
N LEU A 177 -8.52 1.49 -11.25
CA LEU A 177 -9.52 1.68 -12.32
C LEU A 177 -9.21 0.85 -13.56
N GLU A 178 -7.95 0.79 -14.00
CA GLU A 178 -7.50 -0.05 -15.12
C GLU A 178 -7.83 -1.54 -14.88
N VAL A 179 -7.57 -2.03 -13.67
CA VAL A 179 -7.85 -3.43 -13.34
C VAL A 179 -9.36 -3.68 -13.23
N CYS A 180 -10.13 -2.72 -12.71
CA CYS A 180 -11.59 -2.83 -12.72
C CYS A 180 -12.13 -2.91 -14.16
N GLU A 181 -11.63 -2.06 -15.06
CA GLU A 181 -12.00 -2.06 -16.47
C GLU A 181 -11.62 -3.37 -17.16
N LEU A 182 -10.39 -3.85 -16.96
CA LEU A 182 -9.92 -5.13 -17.47
C LEU A 182 -10.81 -6.30 -17.03
N MET A 183 -11.34 -6.24 -15.81
CA MET A 183 -12.23 -7.25 -15.25
C MET A 183 -13.71 -7.05 -15.61
N GLY A 184 -14.07 -5.93 -16.25
CA GLY A 184 -15.46 -5.59 -16.56
C GLY A 184 -16.32 -5.32 -15.31
N ILE A 185 -15.72 -4.79 -14.24
CA ILE A 185 -16.41 -4.51 -12.96
C ILE A 185 -16.48 -3.01 -12.67
N SER A 186 -17.45 -2.60 -11.86
CA SER A 186 -17.48 -1.23 -11.32
C SER A 186 -16.44 -1.07 -10.20
N PRO A 187 -15.79 0.10 -10.05
CA PRO A 187 -14.95 0.41 -8.88
C PRO A 187 -15.70 0.29 -7.54
N ALA A 188 -17.04 0.40 -7.54
CA ALA A 188 -17.88 0.12 -6.38
C ALA A 188 -17.83 -1.35 -5.92
N GLN A 189 -17.31 -2.26 -6.75
CA GLN A 189 -17.05 -3.66 -6.43
C GLN A 189 -15.58 -3.91 -6.05
N ALA A 190 -14.79 -2.85 -5.87
CA ALA A 190 -13.41 -2.95 -5.39
C ALA A 190 -13.30 -2.59 -3.91
N ILE A 191 -12.37 -3.27 -3.23
CA ILE A 191 -11.88 -2.92 -1.89
C ILE A 191 -10.49 -2.28 -2.06
N ALA A 192 -10.21 -1.17 -1.37
CA ALA A 192 -8.89 -0.55 -1.33
C ALA A 192 -8.37 -0.51 0.11
N VAL A 193 -7.15 -1.02 0.33
CA VAL A 193 -6.49 -1.08 1.64
C VAL A 193 -5.20 -0.27 1.61
N GLY A 194 -5.02 0.61 2.58
CA GLY A 194 -3.81 1.43 2.73
C GLY A 194 -3.70 2.05 4.13
N ASP A 195 -2.56 2.67 4.42
CA ASP A 195 -2.29 3.33 5.69
C ASP A 195 -2.00 4.84 5.53
N GLY A 196 -1.60 5.25 4.32
CA GLY A 196 -1.01 6.55 4.05
C GLY A 196 -1.90 7.50 3.25
N ALA A 197 -1.53 8.79 3.27
CA ALA A 197 -2.25 9.82 2.51
C ALA A 197 -2.13 9.63 0.99
N ASN A 198 -1.06 8.95 0.55
CA ASN A 198 -0.85 8.50 -0.83
C ASN A 198 -1.92 7.48 -1.29
N ASP A 199 -2.61 6.80 -0.39
CA ASP A 199 -3.65 5.82 -0.74
C ASP A 199 -5.03 6.46 -0.92
N LEU A 200 -5.24 7.65 -0.36
CA LEU A 200 -6.54 8.34 -0.38
C LEU A 200 -7.16 8.46 -1.78
N PRO A 201 -6.41 8.76 -2.87
CA PRO A 201 -7.00 8.80 -4.20
C PRO A 201 -7.53 7.42 -4.65
N MET A 202 -6.80 6.32 -4.37
CA MET A 202 -7.25 4.96 -4.65
C MET A 202 -8.45 4.58 -3.79
N MET A 203 -8.39 4.89 -2.50
CA MET A 203 -9.48 4.64 -1.55
C MET A 203 -10.77 5.39 -1.90
N SER A 204 -10.66 6.59 -2.48
CA SER A 204 -11.81 7.43 -2.82
C SER A 204 -12.70 6.89 -3.94
N VAL A 205 -12.19 5.97 -4.77
CA VAL A 205 -12.94 5.38 -5.89
C VAL A 205 -13.43 3.96 -5.62
N ALA A 206 -12.91 3.31 -4.58
CA ALA A 206 -13.30 1.97 -4.20
C ALA A 206 -14.66 1.97 -3.48
N GLY A 207 -15.45 0.91 -3.67
CA GLY A 207 -16.72 0.72 -2.97
C GLY A 207 -16.57 0.43 -1.48
N LEU A 208 -15.40 -0.04 -1.06
CA LEU A 208 -15.00 -0.15 0.34
C LEU A 208 -13.55 0.28 0.50
N SER A 209 -13.30 1.23 1.39
CA SER A 209 -11.93 1.64 1.75
C SER A 209 -11.59 1.23 3.18
N ILE A 210 -10.42 0.64 3.35
CA ILE A 210 -9.91 0.12 4.63
C ILE A 210 -8.60 0.83 4.95
N ALA A 211 -8.61 1.59 6.04
CA ALA A 211 -7.42 2.16 6.64
C ALA A 211 -6.81 1.17 7.64
N TYR A 212 -5.56 0.75 7.42
CA TYR A 212 -4.83 -0.17 8.31
C TYR A 212 -3.75 0.59 9.10
N HIS A 213 -3.87 0.65 10.44
CA HIS A 213 -2.95 1.38 11.34
C HIS A 213 -2.58 2.80 10.86
N SER A 214 -3.54 3.46 10.22
CA SER A 214 -3.31 4.71 9.50
C SER A 214 -3.24 5.94 10.41
N LYS A 215 -2.64 7.02 9.92
CA LYS A 215 -2.73 8.34 10.56
C LYS A 215 -4.17 8.90 10.56
N PRO A 216 -4.54 9.82 11.47
CA PRO A 216 -5.91 10.34 11.58
C PRO A 216 -6.50 10.86 10.27
N ALA A 217 -5.70 11.57 9.46
CA ALA A 217 -6.14 12.13 8.18
C ALA A 217 -6.64 11.07 7.17
N VAL A 218 -6.13 9.84 7.26
CA VAL A 218 -6.54 8.72 6.40
C VAL A 218 -7.77 8.03 7.00
N ARG A 219 -7.73 7.74 8.31
CA ARG A 219 -8.87 7.20 9.08
C ARG A 219 -10.16 8.00 8.86
N ASP A 220 -10.06 9.33 8.86
CA ASP A 220 -11.23 10.20 8.72
C ASP A 220 -11.91 10.12 7.35
N ARG A 221 -11.23 9.54 6.36
CA ARG A 221 -11.70 9.40 4.97
C ARG A 221 -11.95 7.94 4.58
N ALA A 222 -11.58 6.98 5.43
CA ALA A 222 -11.81 5.57 5.20
C ALA A 222 -13.20 5.14 5.68
N MET A 223 -13.77 4.14 5.03
CA MET A 223 -15.05 3.52 5.44
C MET A 223 -14.87 2.53 6.58
N LEU A 224 -13.73 1.85 6.62
CA LEU A 224 -13.32 0.95 7.70
C LEU A 224 -11.93 1.37 8.18
N SER A 225 -11.69 1.36 9.49
CA SER A 225 -10.38 1.66 10.08
C SER A 225 -10.02 0.62 11.13
N ILE A 226 -8.84 0.00 10.97
CA ILE A 226 -8.25 -0.94 11.92
C ILE A 226 -7.14 -0.18 12.65
N THR A 227 -7.35 0.11 13.93
CA THR A 227 -6.35 0.83 14.76
C THR A 227 -5.65 -0.09 15.76
N ALA A 228 -6.08 -1.34 15.87
CA ALA A 228 -5.46 -2.36 16.70
C ALA A 228 -5.65 -3.75 16.06
N GLY A 229 -4.70 -4.66 16.26
CA GLY A 229 -4.76 -6.03 15.74
C GLY A 229 -4.43 -6.17 14.25
N GLY A 230 -4.76 -7.33 13.68
CA GLY A 230 -4.41 -7.71 12.30
C GLY A 230 -5.41 -7.26 11.24
N MET A 231 -5.00 -7.37 9.97
CA MET A 231 -5.81 -7.04 8.80
C MET A 231 -7.04 -7.96 8.65
N ASP A 232 -6.96 -9.18 9.18
CA ASP A 232 -8.06 -10.16 9.24
C ASP A 232 -9.28 -9.65 10.00
N ARG A 233 -9.13 -8.63 10.86
CA ARG A 233 -10.25 -7.94 11.51
C ARG A 233 -11.19 -7.27 10.51
N ALA A 234 -10.72 -6.93 9.31
CA ALA A 234 -11.60 -6.47 8.24
C ALA A 234 -12.69 -7.50 7.91
N LEU A 235 -12.45 -8.79 8.17
CA LEU A 235 -13.44 -9.83 7.92
C LEU A 235 -14.68 -9.72 8.82
N ARG A 236 -14.56 -9.04 9.98
CA ARG A 236 -15.65 -8.90 10.97
C ARG A 236 -16.84 -8.09 10.49
N ILE A 237 -16.66 -7.26 9.46
CA ILE A 237 -17.75 -6.48 8.89
C ILE A 237 -18.51 -7.23 7.80
N PHE A 238 -18.05 -8.41 7.38
CA PHE A 238 -18.77 -9.25 6.43
C PHE A 238 -19.63 -10.28 7.16
N GLY A 239 -20.82 -10.55 6.63
CA GLY A 239 -21.69 -11.61 7.10
C GLY A 239 -21.08 -13.00 6.88
N ALA A 240 -21.56 -13.98 7.65
CA ALA A 240 -21.22 -15.39 7.47
C ALA A 240 -21.70 -15.93 6.12
#